data_AF-A0AAV1YYY1-F1
#
_entry.id   AF-A0AAV1YYY1-F1
#
_cell.length_a   1.000
_cell.length_b   1.000
_cell.length_c   1.000
_cell.angle_alpha   90.00
_cell.angle_beta   90.00
_cell.angle_gamma   90.00
#
_symmetry.space_group_name_H-M   'P 1'
#
loop_
_entity.id
_entity.type
_entity.pdbx_description
1 polymer ?
#
loop_
_entity_poly.entity_id
_entity_poly.type
_entity_poly.pdbx_seq_one_letter_code
_entity_poly.pdbx_strand_id
1 'polypeptide(L)'
;MNEKYKILKPGDTVVDCGAAPGSWTQVVVNELKLGVAIAVDLQHIQTIKGAIVIPEADFTLPEVQEKIKSFLPSGQANTVLSDMAPKASGTQELDSSALMRLVYSALKFSYMVLKNNGTFVCKVWDGQDVEKLCQTLQNLFTNVKRCKPKASRSDSSEMYLIATGFKRTENKI
;
A
#
# COMPACT_ATOMS: atom_id res chain seq x y z
N MET A 1 12.08 -2.61 -6.81
CA MET A 1 11.06 -1.56 -7.06
C MET A 1 11.55 -0.19 -6.59
N ASN A 2 11.96 -0.07 -5.32
CA ASN A 2 12.42 1.20 -4.75
C ASN A 2 13.58 1.86 -5.53
N GLU A 3 14.57 1.09 -6.00
CA GLU A 3 15.69 1.62 -6.80
C GLU A 3 15.26 2.48 -8.00
N LYS A 4 14.20 2.05 -8.71
CA LYS A 4 13.71 2.67 -9.94
C LYS A 4 12.73 3.82 -9.69
N TYR A 5 11.89 3.72 -8.66
CA TYR A 5 10.78 4.65 -8.45
C TYR A 5 10.94 5.55 -7.21
N LYS A 6 11.95 5.30 -6.36
CA LYS A 6 12.30 6.09 -5.17
C LYS A 6 11.08 6.37 -4.27
N ILE A 7 10.31 5.31 -4.01
CA ILE A 7 9.05 5.34 -3.24
C ILE A 7 9.27 5.32 -1.72
N LEU A 8 10.49 5.02 -1.28
CA LEU A 8 10.93 5.03 0.11
C LEU A 8 12.18 5.92 0.22
N LYS A 9 12.20 6.82 1.20
CA LYS A 9 13.33 7.71 1.46
C LYS A 9 13.65 7.75 2.96
N PRO A 10 14.90 8.07 3.34
CA PRO A 10 15.26 8.24 4.73
C PRO A 10 14.35 9.26 5.44
N GLY A 11 13.85 8.91 6.62
CA GLY A 11 12.97 9.76 7.44
C GLY A 11 11.48 9.74 7.03
N ASP A 12 11.10 8.99 6.00
CA ASP A 12 9.69 8.89 5.60
C ASP A 12 8.84 8.12 6.63
N THR A 13 7.55 8.43 6.68
CA THR A 13 6.54 7.58 7.37
C THR A 13 5.84 6.69 6.33
N VAL A 14 5.84 5.38 6.56
CA VAL A 14 5.31 4.38 5.63
C VAL A 14 4.35 3.44 6.33
N VAL A 15 3.19 3.23 5.70
CA VAL A 15 2.22 2.21 6.10
C VAL A 15 2.31 1.04 5.11
N ASP A 16 2.50 -0.16 5.61
CA ASP A 16 2.63 -1.41 4.87
C ASP A 16 1.42 -2.33 5.20
N CYS A 17 0.46 -2.39 4.28
CA CYS A 17 -0.77 -3.16 4.42
C CYS A 17 -0.68 -4.49 3.67
N GLY A 18 -1.05 -5.59 4.33
CA GLY A 18 -0.81 -6.93 3.79
C GLY A 18 0.67 -7.31 3.94
N ALA A 19 1.25 -6.96 5.09
CA ALA A 19 2.68 -7.01 5.33
C ALA A 19 3.23 -8.43 5.52
N ALA A 20 2.43 -9.44 5.87
CA ALA A 20 2.92 -10.79 6.13
C ALA A 20 3.53 -11.41 4.85
N PRO A 21 4.68 -12.11 4.96
CA PRO A 21 5.42 -12.49 6.18
C PRO A 21 6.37 -11.41 6.73
N GLY A 22 6.45 -10.24 6.12
CA GLY A 22 7.26 -9.11 6.58
C GLY A 22 8.33 -8.64 5.59
N SER A 23 8.35 -9.18 4.37
CA SER A 23 9.39 -8.88 3.37
C SER A 23 9.40 -7.41 2.95
N TRP A 24 8.22 -6.83 2.70
CA TRP A 24 8.11 -5.40 2.41
C TRP A 24 8.52 -4.56 3.62
N THR A 25 8.04 -4.90 4.80
CA THR A 25 8.35 -4.18 6.04
C THR A 25 9.86 -4.13 6.32
N GLN A 26 10.59 -5.23 6.08
CA GLN A 26 12.05 -5.26 6.21
C GLN A 26 12.74 -4.29 5.24
N VAL A 27 12.30 -4.28 3.97
CA VAL A 27 12.80 -3.32 2.98
C VAL A 27 12.49 -1.89 3.41
N VAL A 28 11.27 -1.63 3.89
CA VAL A 28 10.85 -0.33 4.40
C VAL A 28 11.79 0.14 5.51
N VAL A 29 11.94 -0.62 6.60
CA VAL A 29 12.79 -0.24 7.73
C VAL A 29 14.23 0.07 7.28
N ASN A 30 14.81 -0.77 6.42
CA ASN A 30 16.17 -0.59 5.93
C ASN A 30 16.34 0.72 5.14
N GLU A 31 15.36 1.09 4.32
CA GLU A 31 15.39 2.30 3.50
C GLU A 31 15.12 3.57 4.31
N LEU A 32 14.25 3.47 5.32
CA LEU A 32 13.82 4.61 6.13
C LEU A 32 14.90 5.13 7.07
N LYS A 33 15.82 4.28 7.56
CA LYS A 33 16.85 4.59 8.55
C LYS A 33 16.29 5.15 9.88
N LEU A 34 15.80 6.40 9.88
CA LEU A 34 15.22 7.13 11.02
C LEU A 34 13.73 7.48 10.81
N GLY A 35 13.06 6.83 9.85
CA GLY A 35 11.63 7.01 9.59
C GLY A 35 10.72 6.14 10.45
N VAL A 36 9.43 6.15 10.16
CA VAL A 36 8.41 5.35 10.85
C VAL A 36 7.84 4.31 9.89
N ALA A 37 7.97 3.03 10.24
CA ALA A 37 7.35 1.93 9.52
C ALA A 37 6.19 1.37 10.36
N ILE A 38 4.99 1.31 9.78
CA ILE A 38 3.81 0.70 10.40
C ILE A 38 3.35 -0.44 9.50
N ALA A 39 3.33 -1.67 10.02
CA ALA A 39 2.96 -2.87 9.28
C ALA A 39 1.67 -3.47 9.85
N VAL A 40 0.75 -3.88 8.98
CA VAL A 40 -0.51 -4.52 9.35
C VAL A 40 -0.83 -5.69 8.43
N ASP A 41 -1.29 -6.80 9.01
CA ASP A 41 -1.76 -7.96 8.25
C ASP A 41 -2.79 -8.75 9.06
N LEU A 42 -3.66 -9.46 8.35
CA LEU A 42 -4.59 -10.45 8.90
C LEU A 42 -3.87 -11.67 9.48
N GLN A 43 -2.68 -11.96 8.98
CA GLN A 43 -1.82 -13.04 9.42
C GLN A 43 -0.83 -12.55 10.48
N HIS A 44 -0.26 -13.51 11.19
CA HIS A 44 0.83 -13.23 12.11
C HIS A 44 2.07 -12.73 11.34
N ILE A 45 2.69 -11.67 11.87
CA ILE A 45 3.99 -11.16 11.40
C ILE A 45 4.93 -11.21 12.61
N GLN A 46 6.11 -11.81 12.43
CA GLN A 46 7.13 -11.76 13.47
C GLN A 46 7.55 -10.31 13.73
N THR A 47 7.97 -9.99 14.96
CA THR A 47 8.45 -8.66 15.29
C THR A 47 9.62 -8.26 14.40
N ILE A 48 9.50 -7.10 13.73
CA ILE A 48 10.57 -6.52 12.92
C ILE A 48 11.11 -5.30 13.65
N LYS A 49 12.38 -5.34 14.06
CA LYS A 49 13.03 -4.22 14.75
C LYS A 49 12.96 -2.96 13.89
N GLY A 50 12.44 -1.87 14.44
CA GLY A 50 12.26 -0.60 13.73
C GLY A 50 10.91 -0.42 13.05
N ALA A 51 10.01 -1.41 13.13
CA ALA A 51 8.63 -1.30 12.69
C ALA A 51 7.65 -1.43 13.86
N ILE A 52 6.55 -0.68 13.78
CA ILE A 52 5.34 -0.89 14.58
C ILE A 52 4.52 -1.96 13.86
N VAL A 53 4.39 -3.14 14.45
CA VAL A 53 3.68 -4.27 13.85
C VAL A 53 2.32 -4.43 14.52
N ILE A 54 1.27 -4.46 13.69
CA ILE A 54 -0.12 -4.74 14.08
C ILE A 54 -0.48 -6.10 13.45
N PRO A 55 -0.11 -7.22 14.08
CA PRO A 55 -0.38 -8.54 13.54
C PRO A 55 -1.86 -8.93 13.77
N GLU A 56 -2.33 -9.89 12.99
CA GLU A 56 -3.66 -10.53 13.17
C GLU A 56 -4.81 -9.52 13.18
N ALA A 57 -4.72 -8.48 12.35
CA ALA A 57 -5.68 -7.38 12.27
C ALA A 57 -6.18 -7.18 10.84
N ASP A 58 -7.49 -7.08 10.68
CA ASP A 58 -8.11 -6.79 9.39
C ASP A 58 -8.02 -5.30 9.07
N PHE A 59 -7.16 -4.94 8.11
CA PHE A 59 -7.01 -3.58 7.63
C PHE A 59 -8.32 -2.94 7.13
N THR A 60 -9.31 -3.73 6.69
CA THR A 60 -10.58 -3.20 6.21
C THR A 60 -11.49 -2.69 7.33
N LEU A 61 -11.21 -3.04 8.58
CA LEU A 61 -11.98 -2.60 9.74
C LEU A 61 -11.62 -1.17 10.14
N PRO A 62 -12.62 -0.28 10.39
CA PRO A 62 -12.37 1.11 10.77
C PRO A 62 -11.46 1.27 12.00
N GLU A 63 -11.66 0.46 13.04
CA GLU A 63 -10.87 0.48 14.27
C GLU A 63 -9.39 0.17 14.04
N VAL A 64 -9.08 -0.70 13.07
CA VAL A 64 -7.69 -1.00 12.69
C VAL A 64 -7.09 0.19 11.93
N GLN A 65 -7.86 0.84 11.05
CA GLN A 65 -7.43 2.06 10.36
C GLN A 65 -7.20 3.23 11.34
N GLU A 66 -8.05 3.40 12.35
CA GLU A 66 -7.83 4.37 13.43
C GLU A 66 -6.58 4.06 14.23
N LYS A 67 -6.36 2.79 14.55
CA LYS A 67 -5.14 2.35 15.25
C LYS A 67 -3.88 2.68 14.43
N ILE A 68 -3.86 2.41 13.13
CA ILE A 68 -2.75 2.80 12.24
C ILE A 68 -2.55 4.32 12.27
N LYS A 69 -3.62 5.09 12.14
CA LYS A 69 -3.57 6.56 12.17
C LYS A 69 -3.00 7.12 13.47
N SER A 70 -3.27 6.47 14.61
CA SER A 70 -2.72 6.89 15.90
C SER A 70 -1.19 6.82 15.99
N PHE A 71 -0.54 6.03 15.12
CA PHE A 71 0.91 5.92 15.05
C PHE A 71 1.55 6.86 14.01
N LEU A 72 0.76 7.57 13.21
CA LEU A 72 1.28 8.47 12.19
C LEU A 72 1.80 9.78 12.80
N PRO A 73 3.07 10.14 12.59
CA PRO A 73 3.57 11.46 12.97
C PRO A 73 2.76 12.55 12.28
N SER A 74 2.22 13.50 13.06
CA SER A 74 1.36 14.58 12.56
C SER A 74 0.15 14.10 11.75
N GLY A 75 -0.29 12.85 11.95
CA GLY A 75 -1.42 12.26 11.25
C GLY A 75 -1.20 11.99 9.76
N GLN A 76 0.05 12.00 9.27
CA GLN A 76 0.35 11.88 7.84
C GLN A 76 1.38 10.78 7.53
N ALA A 77 1.24 10.20 6.33
CA ALA A 77 2.17 9.25 5.74
C ALA A 77 2.80 9.80 4.45
N ASN A 78 4.04 9.42 4.18
CA ASN A 78 4.70 9.65 2.90
C ASN A 78 4.26 8.62 1.87
N THR A 79 4.16 7.36 2.30
CA THR A 79 3.84 6.24 1.43
C THR A 79 2.86 5.29 2.10
N VAL A 80 1.85 4.85 1.35
CA VAL A 80 0.99 3.71 1.71
C VAL A 80 1.24 2.61 0.69
N LEU A 81 1.68 1.45 1.16
CA LEU A 81 1.91 0.24 0.39
C LEU A 81 0.78 -0.75 0.70
N SER A 82 0.21 -1.37 -0.33
CA SER A 82 -0.77 -2.44 -0.19
C SER A 82 -0.33 -3.65 -1.00
N ASP A 83 0.18 -4.67 -0.30
CA ASP A 83 0.46 -6.00 -0.85
C ASP A 83 -0.61 -7.03 -0.44
N MET A 84 -1.76 -6.56 0.03
CA MET A 84 -2.91 -7.40 0.37
C MET A 84 -3.36 -8.25 -0.83
N ALA A 85 -3.76 -9.49 -0.54
CA ALA A 85 -4.42 -10.39 -1.48
C ALA A 85 -5.59 -11.08 -0.78
N PRO A 86 -6.70 -11.36 -1.49
CA PRO A 86 -7.80 -12.12 -0.93
C PRO A 86 -7.40 -13.59 -0.75
N LYS A 87 -8.13 -14.31 0.12
CA LYS A 87 -8.09 -15.78 0.12
C LYS A 87 -8.61 -16.27 -1.23
N ALA A 88 -7.88 -17.18 -1.87
CA ALA A 88 -8.28 -17.77 -3.14
C ALA A 88 -9.59 -18.55 -2.96
N SER A 89 -10.62 -18.17 -3.73
CA SER A 89 -11.88 -18.90 -3.83
C SER A 89 -11.82 -20.02 -4.86
N GLY A 90 -10.82 -19.99 -5.75
CA GLY A 90 -10.70 -20.88 -6.90
C GLY A 90 -11.36 -20.34 -8.17
N THR A 91 -12.08 -19.21 -8.06
CA THR A 91 -12.71 -18.53 -9.19
C THR A 91 -12.03 -17.19 -9.45
N GLN A 92 -11.34 -17.08 -10.58
CA GLN A 92 -10.54 -15.91 -10.94
C GLN A 92 -11.33 -14.58 -10.86
N GLU A 93 -12.59 -14.59 -11.30
CA GLU A 93 -13.46 -13.40 -11.29
C GLU A 93 -13.79 -12.94 -9.87
N LEU A 94 -14.13 -13.88 -8.98
CA LEU A 94 -14.42 -13.59 -7.58
C LEU A 94 -13.17 -13.09 -6.85
N ASP A 95 -12.04 -13.75 -7.10
CA ASP A 95 -10.76 -13.36 -6.50
C ASP A 95 -10.37 -11.96 -6.98
N SER A 96 -10.49 -11.66 -8.28
CA SER A 96 -10.14 -10.36 -8.84
C SER A 96 -11.02 -9.25 -8.26
N SER A 97 -12.33 -9.51 -8.15
CA SER A 97 -13.27 -8.60 -7.49
C SER A 97 -12.91 -8.36 -6.02
N ALA A 98 -12.51 -9.42 -5.30
CA ALA A 98 -12.09 -9.31 -3.90
C ALA A 98 -10.79 -8.51 -3.74
N LEU A 99 -9.80 -8.73 -4.61
CA LEU A 99 -8.57 -7.94 -4.64
C LEU A 99 -8.88 -6.46 -4.89
N MET A 100 -9.75 -6.15 -5.86
CA MET A 100 -10.14 -4.77 -6.14
C MET A 100 -10.80 -4.09 -4.94
N ARG A 101 -11.64 -4.80 -4.16
CA ARG A 101 -12.20 -4.25 -2.90
C ARG A 101 -11.11 -3.88 -1.89
N LEU A 102 -10.09 -4.71 -1.73
CA LEU A 102 -8.95 -4.43 -0.84
C LEU A 102 -8.16 -3.21 -1.33
N VAL A 103 -7.91 -3.12 -2.64
CA VAL A 103 -7.21 -1.98 -3.25
C VAL A 103 -7.98 -0.68 -3.05
N TYR A 104 -9.30 -0.66 -3.26
CA TYR A 104 -10.12 0.53 -3.03
C TYR A 104 -10.20 0.90 -1.54
N SER A 105 -10.20 -0.07 -0.62
CA SER A 105 -10.09 0.19 0.82
C SER A 105 -8.76 0.88 1.15
N ALA A 106 -7.64 0.38 0.63
CA ALA A 106 -6.33 0.99 0.80
C ALA A 106 -6.23 2.37 0.15
N LEU A 107 -6.83 2.56 -1.03
CA LEU A 107 -6.87 3.86 -1.70
C LEU A 107 -7.66 4.88 -0.86
N LYS A 108 -8.84 4.51 -0.33
CA LYS A 108 -9.64 5.36 0.55
C LYS A 108 -8.85 5.75 1.81
N PHE A 109 -8.18 4.78 2.43
CA PHE A 109 -7.30 5.04 3.57
C PHE A 109 -6.17 6.01 3.20
N SER A 110 -5.49 5.76 2.08
CA SER A 110 -4.38 6.60 1.62
C SER A 110 -4.81 8.04 1.32
N TYR A 111 -6.03 8.28 0.84
CA TYR A 111 -6.57 9.63 0.65
C TYR A 111 -6.63 10.42 1.96
N MET A 112 -6.96 9.76 3.08
CA MET A 112 -7.03 10.40 4.39
C MET A 112 -5.64 10.77 4.92
N VAL A 113 -4.68 9.85 4.78
CA VAL A 113 -3.40 9.93 5.50
C VAL A 113 -2.22 10.43 4.66
N LEU A 114 -2.28 10.36 3.33
CA LEU A 114 -1.14 10.78 2.51
C LEU A 114 -0.92 12.29 2.57
N LYS A 115 0.33 12.67 2.83
CA LYS A 115 0.76 14.07 2.68
C LYS A 115 0.71 14.49 1.21
N ASN A 116 0.73 15.80 0.96
CA ASN A 116 0.88 16.32 -0.40
C ASN A 116 2.18 15.78 -1.02
N ASN A 117 2.13 15.42 -2.30
CA ASN A 117 3.19 14.70 -3.02
C ASN A 117 3.50 13.27 -2.50
N GLY A 118 2.61 12.68 -1.69
CA GLY A 118 2.73 11.31 -1.20
C GLY A 118 2.63 10.24 -2.30
N THR A 119 2.90 9.00 -1.91
CA THR A 119 2.91 7.82 -2.79
C THR A 119 1.92 6.77 -2.33
N PHE A 120 1.18 6.20 -3.27
CA PHE A 120 0.38 5.00 -3.07
C PHE A 120 0.90 3.88 -3.98
N VAL A 121 1.10 2.70 -3.42
CA VAL A 121 1.49 1.50 -4.16
C VAL A 121 0.49 0.40 -3.84
N CYS A 122 -0.02 -0.29 -4.86
CA CYS A 122 -0.92 -1.42 -4.65
C CYS A 122 -0.61 -2.57 -5.60
N LYS A 123 -0.72 -3.80 -5.09
CA LYS A 123 -0.76 -5.02 -5.89
C LYS A 123 -2.08 -5.12 -6.62
N VAL A 124 -2.02 -5.49 -7.89
CA VAL A 124 -3.17 -5.82 -8.74
C VAL A 124 -2.83 -7.05 -9.60
N TRP A 125 -3.86 -7.72 -10.09
CA TRP A 125 -3.71 -8.68 -11.19
C TRP A 125 -4.09 -7.99 -12.50
N ASP A 126 -3.29 -8.22 -13.54
CA ASP A 126 -3.58 -7.66 -14.86
C ASP A 126 -4.97 -8.10 -15.34
N GLY A 127 -5.75 -7.15 -15.84
CA GLY A 127 -7.16 -7.37 -16.13
C GLY A 127 -7.93 -6.07 -16.39
N GLN A 128 -9.21 -6.22 -16.75
CA GLN A 128 -10.04 -5.12 -17.23
C GLN A 128 -10.27 -4.03 -16.17
N ASP A 129 -10.33 -4.39 -14.89
CA ASP A 129 -10.58 -3.44 -13.80
C ASP A 129 -9.37 -2.54 -13.49
N VAL A 130 -8.16 -2.95 -13.91
CA VAL A 130 -6.93 -2.17 -13.70
C VAL A 130 -6.97 -0.84 -14.44
N GLU A 131 -7.62 -0.78 -15.61
CA GLU A 131 -7.69 0.45 -16.40
C GLU A 131 -8.53 1.53 -15.71
N LYS A 132 -9.70 1.15 -15.16
CA LYS A 132 -10.56 2.05 -14.38
C LYS A 132 -9.85 2.56 -13.12
N LEU A 133 -9.09 1.69 -12.45
CA LEU A 133 -8.27 2.08 -11.32
C LEU A 133 -7.15 3.04 -11.74
N CYS A 134 -6.48 2.81 -12.86
CA CYS A 134 -5.46 3.72 -13.39
C CYS A 134 -6.03 5.13 -13.63
N GLN A 135 -7.20 5.22 -14.25
CA GLN A 135 -7.89 6.51 -14.47
C GLN A 135 -8.21 7.21 -13.15
N THR A 136 -8.72 6.46 -12.16
CA THR A 136 -8.98 6.98 -10.81
C THR A 136 -7.69 7.54 -10.18
N LEU A 137 -6.59 6.79 -10.26
CA LEU A 137 -5.30 7.21 -9.72
C LEU A 137 -4.71 8.42 -10.46
N GLN A 138 -4.88 8.54 -11.78
CA GLN A 138 -4.40 9.69 -12.56
C GLN A 138 -5.10 11.00 -12.18
N ASN A 139 -6.36 10.93 -11.73
CA ASN A 139 -7.07 12.08 -11.18
C ASN A 139 -6.49 12.52 -9.83
N LEU A 140 -6.10 11.57 -8.98
CA LEU A 140 -5.64 11.82 -7.60
C LEU A 140 -4.12 12.05 -7.48
N PHE A 141 -3.32 11.59 -8.43
CA PHE A 141 -1.86 11.62 -8.39
C PHE A 141 -1.27 12.24 -9.66
N THR A 142 -0.06 12.77 -9.57
CA THR A 142 0.65 13.36 -10.71
C THR A 142 1.15 12.32 -11.70
N ASN A 143 1.65 11.18 -11.22
CA ASN A 143 2.14 10.10 -12.07
C ASN A 143 1.59 8.75 -11.61
N VAL A 144 1.21 7.90 -12.56
CA VAL A 144 0.80 6.50 -12.32
C VAL A 144 1.63 5.60 -13.23
N LYS A 145 2.30 4.60 -12.65
CA LYS A 145 3.16 3.66 -13.37
C LYS A 145 2.79 2.23 -13.04
N ARG A 146 2.79 1.38 -14.07
CA ARG A 146 2.70 -0.08 -13.95
C ARG A 146 4.09 -0.66 -13.70
N CYS A 147 4.23 -1.57 -12.75
CA CYS A 147 5.50 -2.23 -12.44
C CYS A 147 5.27 -3.73 -12.21
N LYS A 148 5.80 -4.57 -13.10
CA LYS A 148 5.97 -6.00 -12.82
C LYS A 148 7.27 -6.20 -12.03
N PRO A 149 7.25 -6.77 -10.81
CA PRO A 149 8.47 -7.03 -10.05
C PRO A 149 9.38 -8.00 -10.80
N LYS A 150 10.70 -7.78 -10.77
CA LYS A 150 11.68 -8.73 -11.33
C LYS A 150 11.61 -10.10 -10.65
N ALA A 151 11.18 -10.15 -9.38
CA ALA A 151 11.03 -11.37 -8.61
C ALA A 151 9.71 -12.13 -8.92
N SER A 152 8.78 -11.51 -9.66
CA SER A 152 7.54 -12.17 -10.06
C SER A 152 7.81 -13.13 -11.22
N ARG A 153 7.20 -14.32 -11.18
CA ARG A 153 7.30 -15.30 -12.27
C ARG A 153 6.74 -14.71 -13.56
N SER A 154 7.29 -15.10 -14.71
CA SER A 154 6.88 -14.57 -16.01
C SER A 154 5.40 -14.82 -16.31
N ASP A 155 4.88 -15.96 -15.88
CA ASP A 155 3.50 -16.43 -16.03
C ASP A 155 2.50 -15.85 -15.00
N SER A 156 2.98 -15.08 -14.02
CA SER A 156 2.11 -14.43 -13.04
C SER A 156 1.39 -13.22 -13.65
N SER A 157 0.10 -13.08 -13.36
CA SER A 157 -0.68 -11.86 -13.64
C SER A 157 -0.38 -10.73 -12.63
N GLU A 158 0.42 -11.01 -11.59
CA GLU A 158 0.74 -10.03 -10.55
C GLU A 158 1.59 -8.88 -11.06
N MET A 159 1.15 -7.67 -10.71
CA MET A 159 1.87 -6.44 -10.94
C MET A 159 1.51 -5.41 -9.85
N TYR A 160 2.26 -4.32 -9.80
CA TYR A 160 1.98 -3.20 -8.91
C TYR A 160 1.65 -1.94 -9.71
N LEU A 161 0.68 -1.17 -9.22
CA LEU A 161 0.51 0.23 -9.60
C LEU A 161 1.25 1.11 -8.61
N ILE A 162 2.03 2.05 -9.13
CA ILE A 162 2.79 3.02 -8.36
C ILE A 162 2.25 4.41 -8.72
N ALA A 163 1.50 5.02 -7.81
CA ALA A 163 0.94 6.34 -7.95
C ALA A 163 1.71 7.33 -7.07
N THR A 164 2.34 8.34 -7.67
CA THR A 164 3.21 9.30 -6.97
C THR A 164 2.74 10.73 -7.21
N GLY A 165 3.02 11.60 -6.26
CA GLY A 165 2.60 13.00 -6.36
C GLY A 165 1.14 13.16 -6.00
N PHE A 166 0.71 12.64 -4.84
CA PHE A 166 -0.66 12.80 -4.36
C PHE A 166 -1.05 14.27 -4.34
N LYS A 167 -2.12 14.62 -5.07
CA LYS A 167 -2.65 15.97 -5.20
C LYS A 167 -3.60 16.23 -4.04
N ARG A 168 -3.06 16.63 -2.88
CA ARG A 168 -3.92 16.92 -1.73
C ARG A 168 -4.73 18.18 -2.05
N THR A 169 -6.02 18.01 -2.28
CA THR A 169 -6.95 19.11 -2.47
C THR A 169 -7.18 19.76 -1.11
N GLU A 170 -6.62 20.94 -0.87
CA GLU A 170 -6.82 21.72 0.37
C GLU A 170 -8.21 22.36 0.47
N ASN A 171 -9.25 21.69 -0.02
CA ASN A 171 -10.61 22.09 0.30
C ASN A 171 -10.89 21.59 1.73
N LYS A 172 -10.59 22.47 2.69
CA LYS A 172 -11.23 22.45 4.01
C LYS A 172 -12.74 22.31 3.75
N ILE A 173 -13.30 21.17 4.17
CA ILE A 173 -14.74 21.06 4.40
C ILE A 173 -15.07 21.95 5.59
#